data_AF-A0A1I9G8U8-F1
#
_entry.id   AF-A0A1I9G8U8-F1
#
_cell.length_a   1.000
_cell.length_b   1.000
_cell.length_c   1.000
_cell.angle_alpha   90.00
_cell.angle_beta   90.00
_cell.angle_gamma   90.00
#
_symmetry.space_group_name_H-M   'P 1'
#
loop_
_entity.id
_entity.type
_entity.pdbx_description
1 polymer ?
#
loop_
_entity_poly.entity_id
_entity_poly.type
_entity_poly.pdbx_seq_one_letter_code
_entity_poly.pdbx_strand_id
1 'polypeptide(L)'
;AYKNARDYDNLVRLLLEHLNKPEEAVCIVRESRSVEGARLVAKFFTKLGDQDSAIQFLVLSQCQQEAFHLAETEQKMDIFADAVEDDGTVDVFLQLADYYAKNMNSQKAGFFYYKAGQYSK
;
A
#
# COMPACT_ATOMS: atom_id res chain seq x y z
N ALA A 1 -6.22 -23.91 1.23
CA ALA A 1 -5.92 -22.50 0.90
C ALA A 1 -4.69 -22.35 -0.02
N TYR A 2 -3.57 -23.04 0.25
CA TYR A 2 -2.29 -22.81 -0.48
C TYR A 2 -2.26 -23.11 -1.99
N LYS A 3 -3.06 -24.06 -2.50
CA LYS A 3 -3.08 -24.35 -3.95
C LYS A 3 -3.53 -23.14 -4.76
N ASN A 4 -4.64 -22.52 -4.37
CA ASN A 4 -5.20 -21.38 -5.09
C ASN A 4 -4.31 -20.13 -4.99
N ALA A 5 -3.66 -19.88 -3.85
CA ALA A 5 -2.80 -18.70 -3.67
C ALA A 5 -1.61 -18.68 -4.66
N ARG A 6 -0.90 -19.80 -4.80
CA ARG A 6 0.19 -19.92 -5.78
C ARG A 6 -0.28 -19.76 -7.23
N ASP A 7 -1.50 -20.21 -7.52
CA ASP A 7 -2.06 -20.10 -8.87
C ASP A 7 -2.39 -18.63 -9.20
N TYR A 8 -2.88 -17.85 -8.23
CA TYR A 8 -3.11 -16.41 -8.41
C TYR A 8 -1.80 -15.63 -8.60
N ASP A 9 -0.76 -15.94 -7.83
CA ASP A 9 0.54 -15.26 -7.96
C ASP A 9 1.16 -15.48 -9.35
N ASN A 10 1.10 -16.72 -9.83
CA ASN A 10 1.56 -17.07 -11.18
C ASN A 10 0.71 -16.41 -12.27
N LEU A 11 -0.61 -16.33 -12.07
CA LEU A 11 -1.52 -15.69 -13.02
C LEU A 11 -1.28 -14.18 -13.09
N VAL A 12 -1.11 -13.50 -11.96
CA VAL A 12 -0.77 -12.07 -11.88
C VAL A 12 0.54 -11.81 -12.61
N ARG A 13 1.56 -12.64 -12.38
CA ARG A 13 2.84 -12.54 -13.08
C ARG A 13 2.69 -12.70 -14.59
N LEU A 14 1.92 -13.70 -15.05
CA LEU A 14 1.66 -13.92 -16.47
C LEU A 14 0.93 -12.72 -17.11
N LEU A 15 -0.05 -12.16 -16.41
CA LEU A 15 -0.82 -11.01 -16.88
C LEU A 15 0.06 -9.76 -17.03
N LEU A 16 0.98 -9.52 -16.10
CA LEU A 16 1.88 -8.36 -16.12
C LEU A 16 3.06 -8.53 -17.08
N GLU A 17 3.70 -9.70 -17.12
CA GLU A 17 4.93 -9.91 -17.91
C GLU A 17 4.66 -10.33 -19.36
N HIS A 18 3.61 -11.11 -19.60
CA HIS A 18 3.39 -11.77 -20.90
C HIS A 18 2.16 -11.30 -21.64
N LEU A 19 1.08 -10.96 -20.93
CA LEU A 19 -0.18 -10.55 -21.56
C LEU A 19 -0.39 -9.03 -21.57
N ASN A 20 0.44 -8.27 -20.85
CA ASN A 20 0.35 -6.82 -20.68
C ASN A 20 -1.07 -6.33 -20.31
N LYS A 21 -1.70 -7.04 -19.37
CA LYS A 21 -3.07 -6.81 -18.87
C LYS A 21 -3.05 -6.43 -17.38
N PRO A 22 -2.58 -5.22 -17.03
CA PRO A 22 -2.44 -4.81 -15.63
C PRO A 22 -3.79 -4.68 -14.91
N GLU A 23 -4.85 -4.31 -15.61
CA GLU A 23 -6.20 -4.16 -15.04
C GLU A 23 -6.76 -5.50 -14.53
N GLU A 24 -6.61 -6.57 -15.31
CA GLU A 24 -7.00 -7.92 -14.89
C GLU A 24 -6.16 -8.40 -13.70
N ALA A 25 -4.85 -8.12 -13.72
CA ALA A 25 -3.95 -8.47 -12.62
C ALA A 25 -4.37 -7.76 -11.31
N VAL A 26 -4.69 -6.47 -11.38
CA VAL A 26 -5.22 -5.69 -10.25
C VAL A 26 -6.49 -6.29 -9.68
N CYS A 27 -7.45 -6.64 -10.55
CA CYS A 27 -8.72 -7.22 -10.13
C CYS A 27 -8.48 -8.51 -9.32
N ILE A 28 -7.67 -9.42 -9.85
CA ILE A 28 -7.34 -10.70 -9.22
C ILE A 28 -6.64 -10.49 -7.87
N VAL A 29 -5.70 -9.54 -7.78
CA VAL A 29 -5.01 -9.25 -6.52
C VAL A 29 -5.99 -8.75 -5.46
N ARG A 30 -6.91 -7.84 -5.82
CA ARG A 30 -7.89 -7.31 -4.87
C ARG A 30 -8.90 -8.36 -4.42
N GLU A 31 -9.32 -9.25 -5.32
CA GLU A 31 -10.23 -10.35 -5.01
C GLU A 31 -9.55 -11.45 -4.16
N SER A 32 -8.34 -11.86 -4.54
CA SER A 32 -7.58 -12.91 -3.84
C SER A 32 -6.95 -12.42 -2.54
N ARG A 33 -6.77 -11.10 -2.37
CA ARG A 33 -5.97 -10.46 -1.32
C ARG A 33 -4.57 -11.08 -1.21
N SER A 34 -3.98 -11.47 -2.35
CA SER A 34 -2.63 -12.04 -2.36
C SER A 34 -1.58 -10.95 -2.09
N VAL A 35 -0.79 -11.18 -1.03
CA VAL A 35 0.34 -10.33 -0.66
C VAL A 35 1.40 -10.29 -1.75
N GLU A 36 1.79 -11.45 -2.28
CA GLU A 36 2.82 -11.52 -3.33
C GLU A 36 2.30 -10.95 -4.65
N GLY A 37 1.03 -11.21 -4.99
CA GLY A 37 0.38 -10.61 -6.15
C GLY A 37 0.37 -9.07 -6.08
N ALA A 38 0.00 -8.51 -4.93
CA ALA A 38 0.04 -7.06 -4.70
C ALA A 38 1.45 -6.48 -4.85
N ARG A 39 2.47 -7.18 -4.37
CA ARG A 39 3.87 -6.76 -4.54
C ARG A 39 4.32 -6.74 -5.99
N LEU A 40 3.89 -7.71 -6.80
CA LEU A 40 4.18 -7.74 -8.25
C LEU A 40 3.53 -6.56 -8.98
N VAL A 41 2.26 -6.30 -8.66
CA VAL A 41 1.51 -5.17 -9.22
C VAL A 41 2.14 -3.84 -8.81
N ALA A 42 2.52 -3.67 -7.54
CA ALA A 42 3.23 -2.48 -7.07
C ALA A 42 4.50 -2.22 -7.87
N LYS A 43 5.37 -3.24 -8.03
CA LYS A 43 6.60 -3.13 -8.82
C LYS A 43 6.35 -2.76 -10.28
N PHE A 44 5.26 -3.22 -10.85
CA PHE A 44 4.87 -2.87 -12.22
C PHE A 44 4.51 -1.38 -12.32
N PHE A 45 3.66 -0.87 -11.41
CA PHE A 45 3.30 0.54 -11.39
C PHE A 45 4.48 1.48 -11.06
N THR A 46 5.37 1.07 -10.15
CA THR A 46 6.63 1.81 -9.89
C THR A 46 7.46 1.96 -11.16
N LYS A 47 7.57 0.92 -11.99
CA LYS A 47 8.31 0.97 -13.27
C LYS A 47 7.63 1.84 -14.32
N LEU A 48 6.30 1.95 -14.28
CA LEU A 48 5.54 2.83 -15.16
C LEU A 48 5.62 4.31 -14.72
N GLY A 49 6.14 4.60 -13.53
CA GLY A 49 6.14 5.94 -12.94
C GLY A 49 4.84 6.30 -12.22
N ASP A 50 3.88 5.36 -12.14
CA ASP A 50 2.66 5.54 -11.36
C ASP A 50 2.91 5.14 -9.89
N GLN A 51 3.44 6.10 -9.14
CA GLN A 51 3.77 5.87 -7.74
C GLN A 51 2.54 5.84 -6.84
N ASP A 52 1.44 6.49 -7.24
CA ASP A 52 0.22 6.56 -6.44
C ASP A 52 -0.38 5.17 -6.31
N SER A 53 -0.55 4.49 -7.45
CA SER A 53 -0.96 3.09 -7.50
C SER A 53 0.05 2.19 -6.78
N ALA A 54 1.36 2.41 -6.99
CA ALA A 54 2.38 1.59 -6.36
C ALA A 54 2.32 1.65 -4.82
N ILE A 55 2.16 2.84 -4.23
CA ILE A 55 2.03 3.03 -2.77
C ILE A 55 0.80 2.27 -2.25
N GLN A 56 -0.35 2.39 -2.91
CA GLN A 56 -1.57 1.68 -2.51
C GLN A 56 -1.39 0.16 -2.52
N PHE A 57 -0.76 -0.39 -3.57
CA PHE A 57 -0.50 -1.83 -3.65
C PHE A 57 0.57 -2.32 -2.67
N LEU A 58 1.56 -1.48 -2.32
CA LEU A 58 2.54 -1.82 -1.27
C LEU A 58 1.89 -1.88 0.12
N VAL A 59 0.91 -1.00 0.41
CA VAL A 59 0.12 -1.09 1.64
C VAL A 59 -0.69 -2.39 1.65
N LEU A 60 -1.35 -2.72 0.54
CA LEU A 60 -2.09 -3.98 0.39
C LEU A 60 -1.21 -5.22 0.54
N SER A 61 0.05 -5.16 0.07
CA SER A 61 1.02 -6.24 0.23
C SER A 61 1.65 -6.29 1.64
N GLN A 62 1.12 -5.55 2.61
CA GLN A 62 1.69 -5.43 3.96
C GLN A 62 3.15 -4.95 3.99
N CYS A 63 3.64 -4.33 2.90
CA CYS A 63 4.97 -3.75 2.80
C CYS A 63 4.95 -2.27 3.23
N GLN A 64 4.40 -2.01 4.41
CA GLN A 64 4.14 -0.65 4.91
C GLN A 64 5.40 0.23 4.98
N GLN A 65 6.55 -0.35 5.35
CA GLN A 65 7.83 0.40 5.39
C GLN A 65 8.29 0.84 3.99
N GLU A 66 8.15 -0.04 2.99
CA GLU A 66 8.52 0.27 1.60
C GLU A 66 7.56 1.32 1.02
N ALA A 67 6.26 1.18 1.31
CA ALA A 67 5.23 2.16 0.93
C ALA A 67 5.50 3.55 1.56
N PHE A 68 5.83 3.60 2.85
CA PHE A 68 6.15 4.84 3.55
C PHE A 68 7.37 5.52 2.95
N HIS A 69 8.47 4.78 2.73
CA HIS A 69 9.68 5.34 2.14
C HIS A 69 9.43 5.88 0.73
N LEU A 70 8.69 5.13 -0.09
CA LEU A 70 8.32 5.57 -1.44
C LEU A 70 7.47 6.84 -1.38
N ALA A 71 6.46 6.88 -0.50
CA ALA A 71 5.60 8.04 -0.31
C ALA A 71 6.36 9.27 0.23
N GLU A 72 7.32 9.08 1.14
CA GLU A 72 8.15 10.16 1.66
C GLU A 72 9.06 10.74 0.58
N THR A 73 9.73 9.87 -0.20
CA THR A 73 10.66 10.26 -1.27
C THR A 73 9.94 11.04 -2.36
N GLU A 74 8.73 10.60 -2.73
CA GLU A 74 7.93 11.20 -3.79
C GLU A 74 6.99 12.31 -3.30
N GLN A 75 7.04 12.65 -2.01
CA GLN A 75 6.15 13.63 -1.35
C GLN A 75 4.65 13.29 -1.48
N LYS A 76 4.34 12.00 -1.55
CA LYS A 76 2.99 11.42 -1.70
C LYS A 76 2.49 10.79 -0.41
N MET A 77 2.87 11.35 0.74
CA MET A 77 2.47 10.82 2.05
C MET A 77 0.95 10.82 2.23
N ASP A 78 0.24 11.75 1.59
CA ASP A 78 -1.22 11.78 1.60
C ASP A 78 -1.84 10.52 0.98
N ILE A 79 -1.26 10.00 -0.11
CA ILE A 79 -1.73 8.76 -0.74
C ILE A 79 -1.49 7.55 0.18
N PHE A 80 -0.34 7.52 0.86
CA PHE A 80 -0.05 6.49 1.84
C PHE A 80 -1.00 6.56 3.04
N ALA A 81 -1.26 7.76 3.55
CA ALA A 81 -2.16 8.00 4.66
C ALA A 81 -3.59 7.54 4.36
N ASP A 82 -4.10 7.85 3.16
CA ASP A 82 -5.43 7.42 2.70
C ASP A 82 -5.48 5.89 2.52
N ALA A 83 -4.43 5.28 1.94
CA ALA A 83 -4.37 3.83 1.73
C ALA A 83 -4.30 3.03 3.04
N VAL A 84 -3.66 3.60 4.07
CA VAL A 84 -3.51 2.99 5.39
C VAL A 84 -4.75 3.20 6.27
N GLU A 85 -5.63 4.15 5.96
CA GLU A 85 -6.72 4.53 6.86
C GLU A 85 -7.61 3.33 7.29
N ASP A 86 -7.81 2.36 6.40
CA ASP A 86 -8.64 1.18 6.64
C ASP A 86 -7.88 -0.06 7.20
N ASP A 87 -6.61 -0.24 6.82
CA ASP A 87 -5.81 -1.45 7.13
C ASP A 87 -4.54 -1.16 7.98
N GLY A 88 -4.44 0.05 8.53
CA GLY A 88 -3.30 0.53 9.29
C GLY A 88 -3.16 -0.07 10.69
N THR A 89 -1.91 -0.22 11.14
CA THR A 89 -1.60 -0.57 12.52
C THR A 89 -1.37 0.67 13.36
N VAL A 90 -1.46 0.53 14.70
CA VAL A 90 -1.16 1.62 15.65
C VAL A 90 0.22 2.24 15.36
N ASP A 91 1.25 1.42 15.12
CA ASP A 91 2.59 1.89 14.78
C ASP A 91 2.64 2.76 13.53
N VAL A 92 1.86 2.41 12.48
CA VAL A 92 1.82 3.19 11.24
C VAL A 92 1.09 4.50 11.45
N PHE A 93 -0.01 4.50 12.19
CA PHE A 93 -0.72 5.74 12.53
C PHE A 93 0.15 6.69 13.35
N LEU A 94 0.95 6.17 14.29
CA LEU A 94 1.93 6.98 15.03
C LEU A 94 3.02 7.54 14.10
N GLN A 95 3.56 6.73 13.18
CA GLN A 95 4.55 7.20 12.20
C GLN A 95 3.98 8.31 11.29
N LEU A 96 2.75 8.16 10.81
CA LEU A 96 2.05 9.18 10.04
C LEU A 96 1.85 10.47 10.85
N ALA A 97 1.43 10.33 12.11
CA ALA A 97 1.25 11.49 12.99
C ALA A 97 2.56 12.25 13.20
N ASP A 98 3.66 11.54 13.49
CA ASP A 98 4.99 12.13 13.65
C ASP A 98 5.48 12.80 12.36
N TYR A 99 5.25 12.20 11.20
CA TYR A 99 5.58 12.79 9.91
C TYR A 99 4.84 14.11 9.68
N TYR A 100 3.52 14.12 9.84
CA TYR A 100 2.73 15.34 9.66
C TYR A 100 3.06 16.41 10.70
N ALA A 101 3.40 16.02 11.93
CA ALA A 101 3.86 16.95 12.96
C ALA A 101 5.17 17.64 12.56
N LYS A 102 6.14 16.89 12.01
CA LYS A 102 7.40 17.45 11.49
C LYS A 102 7.17 18.40 10.32
N ASN A 103 6.17 18.13 9.48
CA ASN A 103 5.83 18.96 8.32
C ASN A 103 4.91 20.14 8.66
N MET A 104 4.76 20.49 9.95
CA MET A 104 3.86 21.54 10.46
C MET A 104 2.38 21.35 10.12
N ASN A 105 1.97 20.14 9.73
CA ASN A 105 0.57 19.79 9.48
C ASN A 105 -0.07 19.23 10.76
N SER A 106 -0.31 20.11 11.72
CA SER A 106 -0.85 19.75 13.04
C SER A 106 -2.25 19.14 12.98
N GLN A 107 -3.04 19.47 11.95
CA GLN A 107 -4.39 18.95 11.77
C GLN A 107 -4.37 17.45 11.44
N LYS A 108 -3.56 17.04 10.44
CA LYS A 108 -3.41 15.63 10.09
C LYS A 108 -2.69 14.85 11.20
N ALA A 109 -1.69 15.45 11.84
CA ALA A 109 -1.01 14.83 12.98
C ALA A 109 -1.99 14.48 14.12
N GLY A 110 -2.85 15.43 14.52
CA GLY A 110 -3.86 15.20 15.56
C GLY A 110 -4.87 14.12 15.17
N PHE A 111 -5.29 14.07 13.90
CA PHE A 111 -6.18 13.03 13.39
C PHE A 111 -5.58 11.62 13.52
N PHE A 112 -4.31 11.44 13.12
CA PHE A 112 -3.64 10.14 13.20
C PHE A 112 -3.28 9.73 14.62
N TYR A 113 -2.90 10.66 15.51
CA TYR A 113 -2.74 10.34 16.94
C TYR A 113 -4.06 9.88 17.58
N TYR A 114 -5.18 10.48 17.21
CA TYR A 114 -6.49 10.05 17.68
C TYR A 114 -6.83 8.64 17.20
N LYS A 115 -6.60 8.33 15.92
CA LYS A 115 -6.76 6.98 15.37
C LYS A 115 -5.86 5.98 16.11
N ALA A 116 -4.57 6.26 16.27
CA ALA A 116 -3.66 5.39 17.02
C ALA A 116 -4.17 5.10 18.45
N GLY A 117 -4.71 6.11 19.13
CA GLY A 117 -5.29 5.95 20.47
C GLY A 117 -6.59 5.15 20.51
N GLN A 118 -7.41 5.18 19.45
CA GLN A 118 -8.62 4.35 19.37
C GLN A 118 -8.31 2.87 19.13
N TYR A 119 -7.31 2.56 18.30
CA TYR A 119 -6.91 1.18 18.00
C TYR A 119 -6.04 0.53 19.09
N SER A 120 -5.63 1.32 20.10
CA SER A 120 -4.90 0.83 21.27
C SER A 120 -5.80 0.27 22.39
N LYS A 121 -7.13 0.25 22.18
CA LYS A 121 -8.14 -0.17 23.17
C LYS A 121 -8.74 -1.55 22.89
#